data_AF-A0A1H7T8X8-F1
#
_entry.id   AF-A0A1H7T8X8-F1
#
_cell.length_a   1.000
_cell.length_b   1.000
_cell.length_c   1.000
_cell.angle_alpha   90.00
_cell.angle_beta   90.00
_cell.angle_gamma   90.00
#
_symmetry.space_group_name_H-M   'P 1'
#
loop_
_entity.id
_entity.type
_entity.pdbx_description
1 polymer ?
#
loop_
_entity_poly.entity_id
_entity_poly.type
_entity_poly.pdbx_seq_one_letter_code
_entity_poly.pdbx_strand_id
1 'polypeptide(L)' 'MHIDRVEQGGHWIAEEDIRYRYGQSLKNLKPALAIADQVIIIDNTYEPLIVAEIMQGNLIYCVESIPAWTNPVLVGY' A
#
# COMPACT_ATOMS: atom_id res chain seq x y z
N MET A 1 5.24 -8.25 3.32
CA MET A 1 4.98 -9.63 2.84
C MET A 1 6.00 -10.53 3.52
N HIS A 2 5.56 -11.26 4.54
CA HIS A 2 6.41 -11.96 5.51
C HIS A 2 7.08 -13.20 4.90
N ILE A 3 8.32 -13.45 5.34
CA ILE A 3 9.09 -14.70 5.15
C ILE A 3 8.30 -15.94 5.60
N ASP A 4 7.29 -15.76 6.46
CA ASP A 4 6.47 -16.80 7.08
C ASP A 4 5.62 -17.64 6.10
N ARG A 5 5.47 -17.24 4.83
CA ARG A 5 4.76 -18.07 3.83
C ARG A 5 5.57 -19.26 3.31
N VAL A 6 6.89 -19.29 3.52
CA VAL A 6 7.74 -20.40 3.06
C VAL A 6 7.45 -21.69 3.84
N GLU A 7 7.12 -21.58 5.13
CA GLU A 7 6.78 -22.75 5.96
C GLU A 7 5.44 -23.40 5.57
N GLN A 8 4.58 -22.71 4.82
CA GLN A 8 3.25 -23.19 4.40
C GLN A 8 3.18 -23.58 2.91
N GLY A 9 4.33 -23.78 2.24
CA GLY A 9 4.39 -24.24 0.85
C GLY A 9 4.46 -23.14 -0.21
N GLY A 10 4.81 -21.90 0.19
CA GLY A 10 5.13 -20.83 -0.77
C GLY A 10 6.47 -21.06 -1.47
N HIS A 11 6.56 -20.69 -2.75
CA HIS A 11 7.84 -20.65 -3.45
C HIS A 11 8.79 -19.64 -2.79
N TRP A 12 10.05 -20.04 -2.62
CA TRP A 12 11.10 -19.14 -2.17
C TRP A 12 11.24 -17.98 -3.16
N ILE A 13 11.14 -16.75 -2.66
CA ILE A 13 11.40 -15.52 -3.41
C ILE A 13 12.58 -14.85 -2.73
N ALA A 14 13.57 -14.42 -3.50
CA ALA A 14 14.71 -13.70 -2.96
C ALA A 14 14.25 -12.42 -2.26
N GLU A 15 14.87 -12.06 -1.14
CA GLU A 15 14.53 -10.83 -0.41
C GLU A 15 14.66 -9.58 -1.30
N GLU A 16 15.65 -9.58 -2.18
CA GLU A 16 15.87 -8.55 -3.20
C GLU A 16 14.65 -8.37 -4.11
N ASP A 17 14.05 -9.47 -4.56
CA ASP A 17 12.84 -9.45 -5.39
C ASP A 17 11.63 -8.93 -4.61
N ILE A 18 11.51 -9.26 -3.32
CA ILE A 18 10.44 -8.75 -2.45
C ILE A 18 10.57 -7.23 -2.29
N ARG A 19 11.78 -6.75 -1.98
CA ARG A 19 12.06 -5.31 -1.84
C ARG A 19 11.86 -4.56 -3.16
N TYR A 20 12.29 -5.16 -4.27
CA TYR A 20 12.09 -4.60 -5.61
C TYR A 20 10.60 -4.45 -5.91
N ARG A 21 9.80 -5.51 -5.73
CA ARG A 21 8.35 -5.47 -5.97
C ARG A 21 7.64 -4.47 -5.06
N TYR A 22 8.01 -4.39 -3.79
CA TYR A 22 7.46 -3.40 -2.86
C TYR A 22 7.71 -1.97 -3.37
N GLY A 23 8.94 -1.67 -3.79
CA GLY A 23 9.28 -0.37 -4.38
C GLY A 23 8.52 -0.08 -5.66
N GLN A 24 8.29 -1.07 -6.53
CA GLN A 24 7.51 -0.90 -7.75
C GLN A 24 6.02 -0.65 -7.45
N SER A 25 5.43 -1.38 -6.51
CA SER A 25 4.03 -1.17 -6.10
C SER A 25 3.81 0.24 -5.58
N LEU A 26 4.72 0.78 -4.76
CA LEU A 26 4.64 2.17 -4.29
C LEU A 26 4.78 3.19 -5.42
N LYS A 27 5.67 2.95 -6.39
CA LYS A 27 5.80 3.82 -7.58
C LYS A 27 4.54 3.84 -8.42
N ASN A 28 3.88 2.69 -8.56
CA ASN A 28 2.65 2.54 -9.35
C ASN A 28 1.41 3.06 -8.62
N LEU A 29 1.47 3.31 -7.31
CA LEU A 29 0.33 3.79 -6.53
C LEU A 29 -0.16 5.16 -7.01
N LYS A 30 0.75 6.11 -7.24
CA LYS A 30 0.40 7.46 -7.71
C LYS A 30 -0.34 7.47 -9.06
N PRO A 31 0.13 6.82 -10.14
CA PRO A 31 -0.63 6.74 -11.38
C PRO A 31 -1.93 5.93 -11.23
N ALA A 32 -1.98 4.93 -10.35
CA ALA A 32 -3.21 4.18 -10.07
C ALA A 32 -4.30 5.06 -9.43
N LEU A 33 -3.93 5.97 -8.51
CA LEU A 33 -4.89 6.92 -7.93
C LEU A 33 -5.55 7.82 -8.98
N ALA A 34 -4.82 8.19 -10.03
CA ALA A 34 -5.30 9.11 -11.05
C ALA A 34 -6.34 8.49 -12.01
N ILE A 35 -6.39 7.15 -12.10
CA ILE A 35 -7.28 6.42 -13.03
C ILE A 35 -8.42 5.69 -12.32
N ALA A 36 -8.43 5.69 -10.99
CA ALA A 36 -9.40 4.96 -10.20
C ALA A 36 -10.53 5.87 -9.72
N ASP A 37 -11.78 5.41 -9.90
CA ASP A 37 -12.96 6.11 -9.35
C ASP A 37 -13.05 5.96 -7.82
N GLN A 38 -12.50 4.87 -7.27
CA GLN A 38 -12.47 4.59 -5.84
C GLN A 38 -11.16 3.91 -5.46
N VAL A 39 -10.53 4.37 -4.38
CA VAL A 39 -9.33 3.77 -3.80
C VAL A 39 -9.51 3.62 -2.30
N ILE A 40 -9.14 2.44 -1.79
CA ILE A 40 -9.06 2.15 -0.36
C ILE A 40 -7.62 1.74 -0.07
N ILE A 41 -6.94 2.48 0.80
CA ILE A 41 -5.59 2.18 1.25
C ILE A 41 -5.69 1.46 2.59
N ILE A 42 -5.12 0.27 2.68
CA ILE A 42 -5.15 -0.58 3.88
C ILE A 42 -3.71 -0.81 4.33
N ASP A 43 -3.43 -0.50 5.59
CA ASP A 43 -2.21 -0.96 6.26
C ASP A 43 -2.51 -2.33 6.89
N ASN A 44 -1.75 -3.33 6.51
CA ASN A 44 -1.88 -4.70 7.02
C ASN A 44 -0.61 -5.15 7.76
N THR A 45 0.16 -4.22 8.31
CA THR A 45 1.39 -4.52 9.06
C THR A 45 1.12 -5.37 10.30
N TYR A 46 0.01 -5.09 10.99
CA TYR A 46 -0.45 -5.86 12.14
C TYR A 46 -1.87 -6.37 11.88
N GLU A 47 -2.88 -5.58 12.24
CA GLU A 47 -4.27 -5.82 11.88
C GLU A 47 -4.66 -4.91 10.70
N PRO A 48 -5.49 -5.38 9.76
CA PRO A 48 -5.95 -4.56 8.65
C PRO A 48 -6.64 -3.29 9.13
N LEU A 49 -6.06 -2.14 8.80
CA LEU A 49 -6.58 -0.82 9.10
C LEU A 49 -6.77 -0.04 7.81
N ILE A 50 -7.95 0.52 7.59
CA ILE A 50 -8.17 1.49 6.51
C ILE A 50 -7.43 2.77 6.89
N VAL A 51 -6.46 3.16 6.08
CA VAL A 51 -5.64 4.37 6.28
C VAL A 51 -6.27 5.55 5.56
N ALA A 52 -6.79 5.32 4.35
CA ALA A 52 -7.38 6.37 3.54
C ALA A 52 -8.42 5.80 2.56
N GLU A 53 -9.43 6.61 2.27
CA GLU A 53 -10.39 6.37 1.19
C GLU A 53 -10.44 7.58 0.28
N ILE A 54 -10.34 7.33 -1.03
CA ILE A 54 -10.37 8.35 -2.07
C ILE A 54 -11.50 7.98 -3.03
N MET A 55 -12.39 8.93 -3.32
CA MET A 55 -13.47 8.76 -4.29
C MET A 55 -13.44 9.91 -5.31
N GLN A 56 -13.41 9.55 -6.59
CA GLN A 56 -13.36 10.50 -7.71
C GLN A 56 -12.25 11.56 -7.55
N GLY A 57 -11.09 11.13 -7.05
CA GLY A 57 -9.96 12.01 -6.80
C GLY A 57 -10.09 12.91 -5.57
N ASN A 58 -11.08 12.70 -4.69
CA ASN A 58 -11.23 13.42 -3.44
C ASN A 58 -10.92 12.51 -2.25
N LEU A 59 -10.11 12.98 -1.30
CA LEU A 59 -9.85 12.26 -0.05
C LEU A 59 -11.09 12.37 0.86
N ILE A 60 -11.78 11.24 1.04
CA ILE A 60 -13.02 11.15 1.84
C ILE A 60 -12.71 10.81 3.30
N TYR A 61 -11.67 10.01 3.50
CA TYR A 61 -11.24 9.57 4.82
C TYR A 61 -9.72 9.48 4.87
N CYS A 62 -9.13 9.85 6.00
CA CYS A 62 -7.73 9.65 6.30
C CYS A 62 -7.54 9.55 7.83
N VAL A 63 -6.71 8.61 8.27
CA VAL A 63 -6.29 8.53 9.68
C VAL A 63 -5.44 9.74 10.07
N GLU A 64 -5.54 10.19 11.31
CA GLU A 64 -4.77 11.35 11.80
C GLU A 64 -3.25 11.09 11.78
N SER A 65 -2.84 9.87 12.11
CA SER A 65 -1.45 9.44 12.08
C SER A 65 -1.21 8.55 10.88
N ILE A 66 -0.82 9.16 9.76
CA ILE A 66 -0.53 8.43 8.52
C ILE A 66 0.74 7.59 8.65
N PRO A 67 0.73 6.31 8.24
CA PRO A 67 1.94 5.50 8.17
C PRO A 67 2.97 6.14 7.23
N ALA A 68 4.24 6.15 7.63
CA ALA A 68 5.32 6.81 6.87
C ALA A 68 5.43 6.33 5.41
N TRP A 69 5.05 5.08 5.13
CA TRP A 69 5.08 4.51 3.79
C TRP A 69 4.01 5.11 2.85
N THR A 70 2.95 5.71 3.40
CA THR A 70 1.89 6.38 2.64
C THR A 70 2.19 7.85 2.32
N ASN A 71 3.17 8.47 2.99
CA ASN A 71 3.53 9.88 2.81
C ASN A 71 3.69 10.33 1.35
N PRO A 72 4.40 9.58 0.47
CA PRO A 72 4.61 10.01 -0.91
C PRO A 72 3.33 10.20 -1.72
N VAL A 73 2.21 9.67 -1.23
CA VAL A 73 0.94 9.62 -1.93
C VAL A 73 -0.12 10.47 -1.23
N LEU A 74 -0.23 10.39 0.10
CA LEU A 74 -1.29 11.07 0.84
C LEU A 74 -0.99 12.53 1.19
N VAL A 75 0.28 12.95 1.26
CA VAL A 75 0.64 14.35 1.62
C VAL A 75 0.26 15.35 0.51
N GLY A 76 -0.13 14.88 -0.68
CA GLY A 76 -0.56 15.72 -1.81
C GLY A 76 -2.07 15.85 -2.00
N TYR A 77 -2.88 15.28 -1.11
CA TYR A 77 -4.34 15.40 -1.06
C TYR A 77 -4.76 16.34 0.07
#